data_AF-A0A838TNS8-F1
#
_entry.id   AF-A0A838TNS8-F1
#
_cell.length_a   1.000
_cell.length_b   1.000
_cell.length_c   1.000
_cell.angle_alpha   90.00
_cell.angle_beta   90.00
_cell.angle_gamma   90.00
#
_symmetry.space_group_name_H-M   'P 1'
#
loop_
_entity.id
_entity.type
_entity.pdbx_description
1 polymer ?
#
loop_
_entity_poly.entity_id
_entity_poly.type
_entity_poly.pdbx_seq_one_letter_code
_entity_poly.pdbx_strand_id
1 'polypeptide(L)' 'MRIISGIHGGRKISPPAKMPYTRPTTDIAKEGLFNIIENNLDISSLITLDI' A
#
# COMPACT_ATOMS: atom_id res chain seq x y z
N MET A 1 -5.41 8.68 0.46
CA MET A 1 -4.49 7.62 -0.04
C MET A 1 -5.06 7.04 -1.33
N ARG A 2 -4.24 6.40 -2.16
CA ARG A 2 -4.67 5.71 -3.39
C ARG A 2 -4.02 4.32 -3.47
N ILE A 3 -4.73 3.35 -4.06
CA ILE A 3 -4.15 2.06 -4.46
C ILE A 3 -3.27 2.28 -5.69
N ILE A 4 -2.00 1.89 -5.63
CA ILE A 4 -1.01 2.24 -6.65
C ILE A 4 -1.20 1.42 -7.94
N SER A 5 -1.30 0.09 -7.82
CA SER A 5 -1.37 -0.86 -8.95
C SER A 5 -2.32 -2.03 -8.65
N GLY A 6 -2.35 -3.04 -9.54
CA GLY A 6 -3.23 -4.21 -9.44
C GLY A 6 -4.66 -3.93 -9.87
N ILE A 7 -5.56 -4.89 -9.59
CA ILE A 7 -6.97 -4.88 -10.04
C ILE A 7 -7.74 -3.63 -9.56
N HIS A 8 -7.31 -3.03 -8.44
CA HIS A 8 -7.94 -1.83 -7.88
C HIS A 8 -7.06 -0.57 -8.01
N GLY A 9 -6.04 -0.60 -8.87
CA GLY A 9 -5.16 0.53 -9.13
C GLY A 9 -5.94 1.80 -9.46
N GLY A 10 -5.54 2.93 -8.87
CA GLY A 10 -6.23 4.21 -9.05
C GLY A 10 -7.36 4.48 -8.06
N ARG A 11 -7.88 3.47 -7.35
CA ARG A 11 -8.96 3.66 -6.36
C ARG A 11 -8.48 4.54 -5.20
N LYS A 12 -9.24 5.60 -4.91
CA LYS A 12 -9.00 6.50 -3.77
C LYS A 12 -9.54 5.87 -2.48
N ILE A 13 -8.79 6.00 -1.40
CA ILE A 13 -9.14 5.59 -0.04
C ILE A 13 -9.12 6.84 0.84
N SER A 14 -10.21 7.05 1.56
CA SER A 14 -10.36 8.13 2.53
C SER A 14 -10.00 7.59 3.92
N PRO A 15 -8.83 7.91 4.48
CA PRO A 15 -8.53 7.55 5.86
C PRO A 15 -9.44 8.29 6.84
N PRO A 16 -9.59 7.79 8.08
CA PRO A 16 -10.29 8.51 9.15
C PRO A 16 -9.67 9.90 9.38
N ALA A 17 -10.51 10.89 9.64
CA ALA A 17 -10.08 12.29 9.75
C ALA A 17 -9.24 12.61 11.01
N LYS A 18 -9.32 11.79 12.06
CA LYS A 18 -8.65 12.02 13.35
C LYS A 18 -7.65 10.91 13.65
N MET A 19 -6.45 11.04 13.11
CA MET A 19 -5.31 10.19 13.45
C MET A 19 -4.12 11.08 13.88
N PRO A 20 -4.08 11.53 15.15
CA PRO A 20 -3.19 12.61 15.60
C PRO A 20 -1.70 12.23 15.62
N TYR A 21 -1.37 10.94 15.67
CA TYR A 21 0.01 10.45 15.77
C TYR A 21 0.49 9.70 14.52
N THR A 22 -0.27 9.75 13.42
CA THR A 22 0.10 9.02 12.21
C THR A 22 0.69 9.94 11.16
N ARG A 23 1.85 9.55 10.63
CA ARG A 23 2.40 10.13 9.42
C ARG A 23 1.82 9.42 8.20
N PRO A 24 1.33 10.12 7.16
CA PRO A 24 0.86 9.46 5.96
C PRO A 24 2.01 8.79 5.19
N THR A 25 1.76 7.60 4.67
CA THR A 25 2.67 6.93 3.72
C THR A 25 2.46 7.51 2.33
N THR A 26 3.54 7.98 1.69
CA THR A 26 3.48 8.58 0.35
C THR A 26 3.25 7.53 -0.72
N ASP A 27 2.74 7.95 -1.89
CA ASP A 27 2.56 7.05 -3.03
C ASP A 27 3.90 6.44 -3.49
N ILE A 28 4.98 7.25 -3.50
CA ILE A 28 6.35 6.79 -3.82
C ILE A 28 6.83 5.70 -2.84
N ALA A 29 6.58 5.88 -1.53
CA ALA A 29 7.00 4.90 -0.53
C ALA A 29 6.25 3.57 -0.70
N LYS A 30 4.95 3.60 -1.01
CA LYS A 30 4.18 2.39 -1.31
C LYS A 30 4.67 1.71 -2.58
N GLU A 31 4.87 2.47 -3.65
CA GLU A 31 5.36 1.93 -4.93
C GLU A 31 6.73 1.26 -4.75
N GLY A 32 7.67 1.93 -4.07
CA GLY A 32 8.98 1.35 -3.76
C GLY A 32 8.88 0.06 -2.94
N LEU A 33 8.04 0.03 -1.90
CA LEU A 33 7.83 -1.17 -1.07
C LEU A 33 7.28 -2.34 -1.90
N PHE A 34 6.21 -2.12 -2.67
CA PHE A 34 5.60 -3.19 -3.47
C PHE A 34 6.52 -3.66 -4.60
N ASN A 35 7.30 -2.76 -5.22
CA ASN A 35 8.32 -3.15 -6.20
C ASN A 35 9.37 -4.08 -5.58
N ILE A 36 9.84 -3.77 -4.37
CA ILE A 36 10.79 -4.66 -3.67
C ILE A 36 10.15 -6.02 -3.39
N ILE A 37 8.92 -6.04 -2.87
CA ILE A 37 8.22 -7.30 -2.54
C ILE A 37 7.99 -8.14 -3.81
N GLU A 38 7.47 -7.54 -4.88
CA GLU A 38 7.15 -8.24 -6.14
C GLU A 38 8.39 -8.81 -6.85
N ASN A 39 9.54 -8.15 -6.73
CA ASN A 39 10.79 -8.68 -7.27
C ASN A 39 11.39 -9.83 -6.45
N ASN A 40 10.98 -9.99 -5.18
CA ASN A 40 11.54 -11.00 -4.28
C ASN A 40 10.59 -12.15 -3.99
N LEU A 41 9.28 -11.95 -4.12
CA LEU A 41 8.23 -12.88 -3.69
C LEU A 41 7.08 -12.91 -4.70
N ASP A 42 6.48 -14.08 -4.89
CA ASP A 42 5.23 -14.22 -5.64
C ASP A 42 4.04 -13.77 -4.78
N ILE A 43 3.62 -12.52 -4.98
CA ILE A 43 2.49 -11.88 -4.28
C ILE A 43 1.22 -12.73 -4.31
N SER A 44 0.96 -13.48 -5.38
CA SER A 44 -0.28 -14.25 -5.54
C SER A 44 -0.40 -15.41 -4.54
N SER A 45 0.72 -15.85 -3.96
CA SER A 45 0.81 -16.97 -3.02
C SER A 45 0.91 -16.55 -1.55
N LEU A 46 1.03 -15.24 -1.27
CA LEU A 46 1.34 -14.74 0.08
C LEU A 46 0.10 -14.68 0.97
N ILE A 47 0.30 -14.99 2.25
CA ILE A 47 -0.61 -14.63 3.34
C ILE A 47 0.00 -13.40 4.02
N THR A 48 -0.76 -12.31 4.09
CA THR A 48 -0.28 -11.01 4.59
C THR A 48 -0.95 -10.60 5.90
N LEU A 49 -0.24 -9.77 6.68
CA LEU A 49 -0.73 -9.15 7.91
C LEU A 49 -0.37 -7.66 7.87
N ASP A 50 -1.33 -6.81 8.17
CA ASP A 50 -1.17 -5.35 8.35
C ASP A 50 -1.45 -5.04 9.83
N ILE A 51 -0.52 -4.36 10.53
CA ILE A 51 -0.53 -4.16 11.99
C ILE A 51 -0.79 -2.70 12.33
#